data_AF-A0A519WVV6-F1
#
_entry.id   AF-A0A519WVV6-F1
#
_cell.length_a   1.000
_cell.length_b   1.000
_cell.length_c   1.000
_cell.angle_alpha   90.00
_cell.angle_beta   90.00
_cell.angle_gamma   90.00
#
_symmetry.space_group_name_H-M   'P 1'
#
loop_
_entity.id
_entity.type
_entity.pdbx_description
1 polymer ?
#
loop_
_entity_poly.entity_id
_entity_poly.type
_entity_poly.pdbx_seq_one_letter_code
_entity_poly.pdbx_strand_id
1 'polypeptide(L)'
;MEAILDQLIKALGWSIFHSLWQGGTIYSLLALIVYIFPGMNARLKHNIAYSSLIVIFIAFVGTFYSVFNIPSPVNSSETLSVAGSGLITPNGTLGWANEIYKLTEQVFPILVAFYTIGLLIQLFILCKGYLKLGKLRKIGISAVPEHWQSIFNDLLSKLDLRQTIEFRISSMINVPLVLGYLKPIVLFPISLVSQLDPIQVEAILIHELSHIRRNDYLLNLIKTAIETILFFNPFVWLGSRLIEIEREHSCDDLVIALTGTPIT
;
A
#
# COMPACT_ATOMS: atom_id res chain seq x y z
N MET A 1 -25.94 -20.18 8.92
CA MET A 1 -24.75 -19.40 9.34
C MET A 1 -23.48 -20.19 9.08
N GLU A 2 -23.42 -21.46 9.48
CA GLU A 2 -22.25 -22.34 9.28
C GLU A 2 -21.83 -22.52 7.81
N ALA A 3 -22.78 -22.72 6.89
CA ALA A 3 -22.47 -22.88 5.45
C ALA A 3 -21.81 -21.63 4.83
N ILE A 4 -22.20 -20.43 5.27
CA ILE A 4 -21.59 -19.17 4.81
C ILE A 4 -20.18 -19.03 5.38
N LEU A 5 -19.98 -19.40 6.66
CA LEU A 5 -18.68 -19.38 7.30
C LEU A 5 -17.69 -20.35 6.65
N ASP A 6 -18.13 -21.56 6.31
CA ASP A 6 -17.30 -22.54 5.59
C ASP A 6 -16.87 -22.03 4.21
N GLN A 7 -17.80 -21.45 3.44
CA GLN A 7 -17.47 -20.85 2.14
C GLN A 7 -16.56 -19.63 2.26
N LEU A 8 -16.70 -18.82 3.31
CA LEU A 8 -15.79 -17.71 3.58
C LEU A 8 -14.37 -18.20 3.90
N ILE A 9 -14.24 -19.22 4.75
CA ILE A 9 -12.94 -19.81 5.10
C ILE A 9 -12.27 -20.39 3.85
N LYS A 10 -13.02 -21.11 3.01
CA LYS A 10 -12.52 -21.65 1.73
C LYS A 10 -12.07 -20.55 0.78
N ALA A 11 -12.90 -19.53 0.58
CA ALA A 11 -12.57 -18.41 -0.31
C ALA A 11 -11.34 -17.64 0.16
N LEU A 12 -11.24 -17.33 1.46
CA LEU A 12 -10.06 -16.67 2.03
C LEU A 12 -8.82 -17.56 1.95
N GLY A 13 -8.93 -18.84 2.30
CA GLY A 13 -7.82 -19.80 2.24
C GLY A 13 -7.21 -19.91 0.85
N TRP A 14 -8.07 -20.10 -0.17
CA TRP A 14 -7.63 -20.10 -1.57
C TRP A 14 -7.03 -18.77 -2.00
N SER A 15 -7.61 -17.64 -1.60
CA SER A 15 -7.10 -16.31 -1.95
C SER A 15 -5.71 -16.05 -1.36
N ILE A 16 -5.50 -16.39 -0.08
CA ILE A 16 -4.20 -16.29 0.58
C ILE A 16 -3.18 -17.14 -0.16
N PHE A 17 -3.52 -18.41 -0.42
CA PHE A 17 -2.62 -19.35 -1.07
C PHE A 17 -2.23 -18.90 -2.50
N HIS A 18 -3.21 -18.53 -3.33
CA HIS A 18 -2.95 -18.08 -4.70
C HIS A 18 -2.20 -16.75 -4.76
N SER A 19 -2.42 -15.84 -3.80
CA SER A 19 -1.76 -14.54 -3.79
C SER A 19 -0.24 -14.62 -3.66
N LEU A 20 0.29 -15.70 -3.08
CA LEU A 20 1.74 -15.88 -2.91
C LEU A 20 2.44 -16.06 -4.26
N TRP A 21 1.98 -16.99 -5.09
CA TRP A 21 2.60 -17.20 -6.41
C TRP A 21 2.21 -16.09 -7.39
N GLN A 22 0.98 -15.58 -7.34
CA GLN A 22 0.56 -14.43 -8.16
C GLN A 22 1.44 -13.21 -7.86
N GLY A 23 1.63 -12.90 -6.59
CA GLY A 23 2.54 -11.84 -6.13
C GLY A 23 3.97 -12.06 -6.60
N GLY A 24 4.48 -13.30 -6.48
CA GLY A 24 5.81 -13.66 -6.92
C GLY A 24 6.02 -13.46 -8.42
N THR A 25 5.08 -13.90 -9.25
CA THR A 25 5.13 -13.71 -10.70
C THR A 25 5.08 -12.24 -11.08
N ILE A 26 4.14 -11.48 -10.51
CA ILE A 26 3.98 -10.05 -10.81
C ILE A 26 5.23 -9.26 -10.40
N TYR A 27 5.75 -9.51 -9.19
CA TYR A 27 6.98 -8.86 -8.72
C TYR A 27 8.22 -9.27 -9.54
N SER A 28 8.32 -10.53 -9.95
CA SER A 28 9.43 -10.98 -10.79
C SER A 28 9.42 -10.27 -12.14
N LEU A 29 8.24 -10.05 -12.74
CA LEU A 29 8.10 -9.27 -13.96
C LEU A 29 8.51 -7.81 -13.74
N LEU A 30 8.07 -7.18 -12.64
CA LEU A 30 8.49 -5.83 -12.24
C LEU A 30 10.02 -5.75 -12.12
N ALA A 31 10.63 -6.66 -11.36
CA ALA A 31 12.07 -6.70 -11.15
C ALA A 31 12.83 -6.90 -12.46
N LEU A 32 12.33 -7.75 -13.36
CA LEU A 32 12.89 -7.95 -14.69
C LEU A 32 12.83 -6.67 -15.53
N ILE A 33 11.70 -5.95 -15.54
CA ILE A 33 11.55 -4.68 -16.25
C ILE A 33 12.57 -3.66 -15.74
N VAL A 34 12.67 -3.48 -14.42
CA VAL A 34 13.60 -2.53 -13.80
C VAL A 34 15.06 -2.91 -14.06
N TYR A 35 15.36 -4.20 -14.09
CA TYR A 35 16.70 -4.72 -14.38
C TYR A 35 17.11 -4.52 -15.85
N ILE A 36 16.20 -4.78 -16.80
CA ILE A 36 16.47 -4.64 -18.24
C ILE A 36 16.59 -3.15 -18.64
N PHE A 37 15.82 -2.27 -18.01
CA PHE A 37 15.76 -0.85 -18.36
C PHE A 37 16.24 0.06 -17.21
N PRO A 38 17.54 0.00 -16.83
CA PRO A 38 18.06 0.74 -15.68
C PRO A 38 17.95 2.26 -15.86
N GLY A 39 17.99 2.75 -17.10
CA GLY A 39 17.89 4.18 -17.45
C GLY A 39 16.47 4.77 -17.43
N MET A 40 15.46 4.02 -17.00
CA MET A 40 14.12 4.57 -16.80
C MET A 40 14.13 5.68 -15.74
N ASN A 41 13.38 6.75 -16.01
CA ASN A 41 13.11 7.81 -15.03
C ASN A 41 12.46 7.23 -13.76
N ALA A 42 12.87 7.71 -12.59
CA ALA A 42 12.35 7.32 -11.28
C ALA A 42 10.81 7.39 -11.22
N ARG A 43 10.19 8.41 -11.82
CA ARG A 43 8.73 8.51 -11.88
C ARG A 43 8.07 7.32 -12.59
N LEU A 44 8.68 6.81 -13.66
CA LEU A 44 8.15 5.68 -14.39
C LEU A 44 8.32 4.38 -13.59
N LYS A 45 9.49 4.18 -12.97
CA LYS A 45 9.74 3.04 -12.08
C LYS A 45 8.75 3.01 -10.92
N HIS A 46 8.53 4.17 -10.28
CA HIS A 46 7.52 4.36 -9.25
C HIS A 46 6.11 3.97 -9.74
N ASN A 47 5.68 4.48 -10.90
CA ASN A 47 4.35 4.19 -11.44
C ASN A 47 4.15 2.70 -11.76
N ILE A 48 5.16 2.02 -12.33
CA ILE A 48 5.07 0.59 -12.65
C ILE A 48 5.08 -0.24 -11.37
N ALA A 49 5.93 0.10 -10.39
CA ALA A 49 5.94 -0.55 -9.09
C ALA A 49 4.59 -0.40 -8.37
N TYR A 50 4.02 0.81 -8.37
CA TYR A 50 2.70 1.06 -7.81
C TYR A 50 1.60 0.29 -8.54
N SER A 51 1.63 0.26 -9.87
CA SER A 51 0.67 -0.51 -10.68
C SER A 51 0.76 -2.00 -10.37
N SER A 52 1.96 -2.55 -10.21
CA SER A 52 2.16 -3.94 -9.83
C SER A 52 1.51 -4.28 -8.48
N LEU A 53 1.61 -3.37 -7.51
CA LEU A 53 1.00 -3.51 -6.18
C LEU A 53 -0.53 -3.57 -6.29
N ILE A 54 -1.12 -2.70 -7.11
CA ILE A 54 -2.56 -2.69 -7.40
C ILE A 54 -2.98 -4.00 -8.07
N VAL A 55 -2.22 -4.49 -9.04
CA VAL A 55 -2.53 -5.75 -9.75
C VAL A 55 -2.48 -6.95 -8.79
N ILE A 56 -1.51 -7.00 -7.87
CA ILE A 56 -1.46 -8.05 -6.83
C ILE A 56 -2.72 -8.02 -5.97
N PHE A 57 -3.15 -6.82 -5.54
CA PHE A 57 -4.36 -6.67 -4.74
C PHE A 57 -5.63 -7.09 -5.51
N ILE A 58 -5.75 -6.66 -6.77
CA ILE A 58 -6.88 -7.05 -7.64
C ILE A 58 -6.89 -8.57 -7.85
N ALA A 59 -5.74 -9.21 -8.05
CA ALA A 59 -5.65 -10.67 -8.21
C ALA A 59 -6.11 -11.43 -6.96
N PHE A 60 -5.76 -10.93 -5.77
CA PHE A 60 -6.26 -11.47 -4.50
C PHE A 60 -7.79 -11.35 -4.39
N VAL A 61 -8.34 -10.16 -4.63
CA VAL A 61 -9.79 -9.92 -4.57
C VAL A 61 -10.55 -10.71 -5.64
N GLY A 62 -9.98 -10.81 -6.84
CA GLY A 62 -10.54 -11.61 -7.94
C GLY A 62 -10.58 -13.09 -7.62
N THR A 63 -9.53 -13.62 -7.00
CA THR A 63 -9.50 -15.01 -6.53
C THR A 63 -10.59 -15.24 -5.47
N PHE A 64 -10.70 -14.33 -4.50
CA PHE A 64 -11.75 -14.41 -3.47
C PHE A 64 -13.15 -14.45 -4.08
N TYR A 65 -13.44 -13.54 -5.00
CA TYR A 65 -14.75 -13.47 -5.65
C TYR A 65 -15.03 -14.70 -6.52
N SER A 66 -14.01 -15.27 -7.18
CA SER A 66 -14.18 -16.48 -8.00
C SER A 66 -14.52 -17.73 -7.20
N VAL A 67 -14.08 -17.81 -5.94
CA VAL A 67 -14.28 -18.98 -5.06
C VAL A 67 -15.49 -18.77 -4.15
N PHE A 68 -15.77 -17.53 -3.77
CA PHE A 68 -16.89 -17.19 -2.88
C PHE A 68 -18.23 -17.32 -3.62
N ASN A 69 -18.90 -18.42 -3.40
CA ASN A 69 -20.31 -18.59 -3.75
C ASN A 69 -21.18 -18.23 -2.54
N ILE A 70 -22.43 -17.84 -2.77
CA ILE A 70 -23.43 -17.75 -1.69
C ILE A 70 -24.18 -19.10 -1.71
N PRO A 71 -24.34 -19.80 -0.57
CA PRO A 71 -25.11 -21.04 -0.56
C PRO A 71 -26.54 -20.72 -0.99
N SER A 72 -26.92 -21.16 -2.18
CA SER A 72 -28.32 -21.09 -2.59
C SER A 72 -29.11 -22.06 -1.73
N PRO A 73 -30.30 -21.68 -1.22
CA PRO A 73 -31.18 -22.64 -0.57
C PRO A 73 -31.45 -23.74 -1.60
N VAL A 74 -30.94 -24.93 -1.32
CA VAL A 74 -31.12 -26.10 -2.19
C VAL A 74 -32.61 -26.35 -2.28
N ASN A 75 -33.22 -26.03 -3.43
CA ASN A 75 -34.37 -26.80 -3.86
C ASN A 75 -33.82 -28.22 -4.01
N SER A 76 -34.24 -29.10 -3.11
CA SER A 76 -33.99 -30.53 -3.14
C SER A 76 -34.67 -31.14 -4.37
N SER A 77 -34.13 -30.84 -5.54
CA SER A 77 -34.26 -31.70 -6.70
C SER A 77 -33.11 -32.70 -6.57
N GLU A 78 -33.33 -33.71 -5.73
CA GLU A 78 -32.64 -34.99 -5.89
C GLU A 78 -32.83 -35.41 -7.34
N THR A 79 -31.84 -35.15 -8.18
CA THR A 79 -31.71 -35.87 -9.44
C THR A 79 -31.50 -37.32 -9.06
N LEU A 80 -32.57 -38.11 -9.12
CA LEU A 80 -32.56 -39.56 -9.14
C LEU A 80 -31.43 -40.02 -10.07
N SER A 81 -30.29 -40.38 -9.47
CA SER A 81 -29.18 -41.00 -10.15
C SER A 81 -29.62 -42.41 -10.53
N VAL A 82 -30.11 -42.56 -11.75
CA VAL A 82 -30.27 -43.86 -12.40
C VAL A 82 -28.94 -44.59 -12.32
N ALA A 83 -28.93 -45.74 -11.64
CA ALA A 83 -27.81 -46.66 -11.56
C ALA A 83 -27.45 -47.12 -12.97
N GLY A 84 -26.44 -46.49 -13.57
CA GLY A 84 -25.93 -46.80 -14.91
C GLY A 84 -24.43 -47.03 -14.86
N SER A 85 -24.04 -48.30 -14.77
CA SER A 85 -22.76 -48.89 -15.21
C SER A 85 -21.47 -48.13 -14.89
N GLY A 86 -20.71 -48.67 -13.92
CA GLY A 86 -19.32 -48.32 -13.68
C GLY A 86 -18.46 -48.46 -14.94
N LEU A 87 -18.13 -47.33 -15.54
CA LEU A 87 -16.92 -47.19 -16.33
C LEU A 87 -15.82 -46.81 -15.34
N ILE A 88 -14.92 -47.74 -15.07
CA ILE A 88 -13.67 -47.48 -14.36
C ILE A 88 -12.85 -46.55 -15.25
N THR A 89 -12.97 -45.24 -15.04
CA THR A 89 -11.98 -44.28 -15.52
C THR A 89 -10.70 -44.50 -14.72
N PRO A 90 -9.50 -44.53 -15.34
CA PRO A 90 -8.26 -44.65 -14.61
C PRO A 90 -8.03 -43.36 -13.82
N ASN A 91 -8.52 -43.32 -12.59
CA ASN A 91 -8.46 -42.18 -11.66
C ASN A 91 -7.05 -41.88 -11.14
N GLY A 92 -5.99 -42.47 -11.70
CA GLY A 92 -4.62 -42.34 -11.19
C GLY A 92 -4.09 -40.90 -11.22
N THR A 93 -4.46 -40.11 -12.23
CA THR A 93 -4.02 -38.71 -12.37
C THR A 93 -5.08 -37.66 -11.98
N LEU A 94 -6.28 -38.07 -11.58
CA LEU A 94 -7.32 -37.18 -11.03
C LEU A 94 -7.51 -37.37 -9.52
N GLY A 95 -7.18 -38.55 -8.99
CA GLY A 95 -7.30 -38.89 -7.57
C GLY A 95 -6.32 -38.12 -6.69
N TRP A 96 -5.03 -38.17 -7.00
CA TRP A 96 -3.97 -37.42 -6.29
C TRP A 96 -4.22 -35.89 -6.26
N ALA A 97 -4.68 -35.29 -7.35
CA ALA A 97 -5.04 -33.87 -7.38
C ALA A 97 -6.20 -33.59 -6.41
N ASN A 98 -7.29 -34.35 -6.50
CA ASN A 98 -8.43 -34.21 -5.61
C ASN A 98 -8.09 -34.49 -4.13
N GLU A 99 -7.15 -35.39 -3.86
CA GLU A 99 -6.60 -35.63 -2.52
C GLU A 99 -5.81 -34.43 -2.02
N ILE A 100 -4.94 -33.83 -2.84
CA ILE A 100 -4.19 -32.61 -2.50
C ILE A 100 -5.15 -31.44 -2.24
N TYR A 101 -6.20 -31.27 -3.05
CA TYR A 101 -7.23 -30.24 -2.81
C TYR A 101 -7.90 -30.43 -1.45
N LYS A 102 -8.33 -31.66 -1.13
CA LYS A 102 -8.96 -31.97 0.17
C LYS A 102 -8.03 -31.75 1.35
N LEU A 103 -6.78 -32.20 1.27
CA LEU A 103 -5.78 -32.00 2.32
C LEU A 103 -5.48 -30.51 2.54
N THR A 104 -5.44 -29.72 1.46
CA THR A 104 -5.21 -28.28 1.51
C THR A 104 -6.37 -27.57 2.22
N GLU A 105 -7.62 -27.91 1.88
CA GLU A 105 -8.81 -27.31 2.50
C GLU A 105 -8.92 -27.58 4.01
N GLN A 106 -8.41 -28.72 4.49
CA GLN A 106 -8.39 -29.03 5.92
C GLN A 106 -7.54 -28.05 6.74
N VAL A 107 -6.53 -27.42 6.13
CA VAL A 107 -5.63 -26.46 6.80
C VAL A 107 -6.20 -25.05 6.81
N PHE A 108 -7.18 -24.74 5.94
CA PHE A 108 -7.72 -23.39 5.79
C PHE A 108 -8.31 -22.75 7.04
N PRO A 109 -9.06 -23.46 7.92
CA PRO A 109 -9.56 -22.85 9.15
C PRO A 109 -8.44 -22.30 10.03
N ILE A 110 -7.34 -23.05 10.16
CA ILE A 110 -6.15 -22.64 10.93
C ILE A 110 -5.46 -21.47 10.24
N LEU A 111 -5.25 -21.57 8.92
CA LEU A 111 -4.62 -20.51 8.12
C LEU A 111 -5.39 -19.18 8.22
N VAL A 112 -6.73 -19.22 8.07
CA VAL A 112 -7.61 -18.05 8.15
C VAL A 112 -7.65 -17.50 9.57
N ALA A 113 -7.59 -18.34 10.61
CA ALA A 113 -7.48 -17.86 11.98
C ALA A 113 -6.18 -17.08 12.22
N PHE A 114 -5.03 -17.59 11.78
CA PHE A 114 -3.76 -16.85 11.85
C PHE A 114 -3.80 -15.55 11.03
N TYR A 115 -4.35 -15.60 9.83
CA TYR A 115 -4.52 -14.42 8.98
C TYR A 115 -5.37 -13.35 9.66
N THR A 116 -6.52 -13.71 10.24
CA THR A 116 -7.41 -12.75 10.91
C THR A 116 -6.77 -12.14 12.16
N ILE A 117 -6.06 -12.94 12.97
CA ILE A 117 -5.29 -12.42 14.12
C ILE A 117 -4.22 -11.42 13.65
N GLY A 118 -3.45 -11.78 12.63
CA GLY A 118 -2.43 -10.90 12.06
C GLY A 118 -3.02 -9.60 11.50
N LEU A 119 -4.14 -9.68 10.79
CA LEU A 119 -4.85 -8.52 10.26
C LEU A 119 -5.35 -7.59 11.39
N LEU A 120 -5.88 -8.14 12.48
CA LEU A 120 -6.30 -7.36 13.65
C LEU A 120 -5.13 -6.64 14.32
N ILE A 121 -3.98 -7.32 14.46
CA ILE A 121 -2.75 -6.72 14.99
C ILE A 121 -2.29 -5.57 14.08
N GLN A 122 -2.28 -5.78 12.77
CA GLN A 122 -1.86 -4.78 11.80
C GLN A 122 -2.79 -3.56 11.79
N LEU A 123 -4.10 -3.77 11.86
CA LEU A 123 -5.09 -2.70 11.99
C LEU A 123 -4.91 -1.91 13.29
N PHE A 124 -4.59 -2.59 14.40
CA PHE A 124 -4.31 -1.93 15.66
C PHE A 124 -3.05 -1.06 15.60
N ILE A 125 -1.97 -1.57 15.01
CA ILE A 125 -0.72 -0.81 14.77
C ILE A 125 -1.01 0.41 13.89
N LEU A 126 -1.75 0.22 12.81
CA LEU A 126 -2.15 1.28 11.89
C LEU A 126 -2.96 2.37 12.59
N CYS A 127 -3.97 1.97 13.38
CA CYS A 127 -4.79 2.89 14.16
C CYS A 127 -3.95 3.72 15.14
N LYS A 128 -3.04 3.08 15.89
CA LYS A 128 -2.10 3.79 16.76
C LYS A 128 -1.22 4.78 15.99
N GLY A 129 -0.75 4.42 14.80
CA GLY A 129 -0.01 5.30 13.89
C GLY A 129 -0.81 6.55 13.53
N TYR A 130 -2.05 6.38 13.06
CA TYR A 130 -2.92 7.51 12.70
C TYR A 130 -3.29 8.39 13.90
N LEU A 131 -3.54 7.80 15.08
CA LEU A 131 -3.78 8.57 16.29
C LEU A 131 -2.54 9.40 16.69
N LYS A 132 -1.33 8.85 16.53
CA LYS A 132 -0.08 9.59 16.77
C LYS A 132 0.06 10.77 15.79
N LEU A 133 -0.19 10.57 14.50
CA LEU A 133 -0.19 11.66 13.51
C LEU A 133 -1.21 12.75 13.84
N GLY A 134 -2.40 12.35 14.32
CA GLY A 134 -3.42 13.29 14.79
C GLY A 134 -2.99 14.13 15.99
N LYS A 135 -2.15 13.58 16.88
CA LYS A 135 -1.56 14.33 18.01
C LYS A 135 -0.52 15.35 17.54
N LEU A 136 0.35 14.97 16.59
CA LEU A 136 1.36 15.87 16.01
C LEU A 136 0.75 17.11 15.35
N ARG A 137 -0.48 16.98 14.82
CA ARG A 137 -1.24 18.11 14.26
C ARG A 137 -1.67 19.16 15.29
N LYS A 138 -1.67 18.85 16.58
CA LYS A 138 -2.21 19.74 17.62
C LYS A 138 -1.22 20.12 18.72
N ILE A 139 -0.26 19.25 19.03
CA ILE A 139 0.61 19.37 20.21
C ILE A 139 2.00 19.86 19.82
N GLY A 140 2.59 20.74 20.64
CA GLY A 140 3.97 21.20 20.49
C GLY A 140 4.16 22.12 19.28
N ILE A 141 3.12 22.88 18.92
CA ILE A 141 3.11 23.73 17.73
C ILE A 141 3.52 25.15 18.11
N SER A 142 4.41 25.72 17.31
CA SER A 142 4.90 27.08 17.44
C SER A 142 4.63 27.88 16.17
N ALA A 143 4.57 29.20 16.32
CA ALA A 143 4.42 30.11 15.19
C ALA A 143 5.67 30.07 14.30
N VAL A 144 5.44 30.16 13.00
CA VAL A 144 6.51 30.23 11.99
C VAL A 144 7.08 31.66 11.98
N PRO A 145 8.42 31.85 11.94
CA PRO A 145 9.02 33.16 11.71
C PRO A 145 8.52 33.83 10.43
N GLU A 146 8.28 35.14 10.45
CA GLU A 146 7.68 35.88 9.33
C GLU A 146 8.46 35.71 8.01
N HIS A 147 9.79 35.69 8.07
CA HIS A 147 10.64 35.50 6.88
C HIS A 147 10.44 34.12 6.23
N TRP A 148 10.27 33.05 7.00
CA TRP A 148 9.96 31.72 6.46
C TRP A 148 8.53 31.65 5.93
N GLN A 149 7.59 32.36 6.56
CA GLN A 149 6.22 32.45 6.06
C GLN A 149 6.16 33.14 4.69
N SER A 150 6.99 34.16 4.45
CA SER A 150 7.12 34.81 3.14
C SER A 150 7.62 33.83 2.08
N ILE A 151 8.74 33.13 2.35
CA ILE A 151 9.30 32.11 1.45
C ILE A 151 8.26 31.04 1.11
N PHE A 152 7.53 30.56 2.12
CA PHE A 152 6.48 29.58 1.95
C PHE A 152 5.37 30.07 1.01
N ASN A 153 4.86 31.29 1.21
CA ASN A 153 3.82 31.86 0.36
C ASN A 153 4.30 32.07 -1.09
N ASP A 154 5.54 32.50 -1.28
CA ASP A 154 6.15 32.64 -2.59
C ASP A 154 6.23 31.28 -3.30
N LEU A 155 6.66 30.23 -2.59
CA LEU A 155 6.73 28.86 -3.12
C LEU A 155 5.35 28.29 -3.47
N LEU A 156 4.32 28.54 -2.66
CA LEU A 156 2.94 28.13 -2.97
C LEU A 156 2.49 28.70 -4.33
N SER A 157 2.83 29.97 -4.60
CA SER A 157 2.52 30.62 -5.86
C SER A 157 3.33 30.05 -7.03
N LYS A 158 4.65 29.84 -6.84
CA LYS A 158 5.56 29.28 -7.87
C LYS A 158 5.16 27.85 -8.27
N LEU A 159 4.65 27.06 -7.32
CA LEU A 159 4.25 25.65 -7.54
C LEU A 159 2.78 25.47 -7.97
N ASP A 160 2.03 26.56 -8.21
CA ASP A 160 0.59 26.56 -8.53
C ASP A 160 -0.24 25.66 -7.59
N LEU A 161 0.01 25.77 -6.29
CA LEU A 161 -0.70 25.01 -5.26
C LEU A 161 -1.95 25.76 -4.82
N ARG A 162 -3.12 25.30 -5.30
CA ARG A 162 -4.42 25.96 -5.08
C ARG A 162 -5.14 25.57 -3.79
N GLN A 163 -4.63 24.55 -3.09
CA GLN A 163 -5.21 24.09 -1.83
C GLN A 163 -4.65 24.88 -0.65
N THR A 164 -5.43 25.01 0.43
CA THR A 164 -4.99 25.69 1.66
C THR A 164 -4.00 24.79 2.41
N ILE A 165 -2.72 25.12 2.33
CA ILE A 165 -1.63 24.41 3.03
C ILE A 165 -1.24 25.20 4.27
N GLU A 166 -1.22 24.54 5.42
CA GLU A 166 -0.75 25.17 6.66
C GLU A 166 0.74 24.90 6.85
N PHE A 167 1.49 25.91 7.30
CA PHE A 167 2.89 25.76 7.66
C PHE A 167 3.05 26.01 9.16
N ARG A 168 3.70 25.08 9.87
CA ARG A 168 3.81 25.09 11.32
C ARG A 168 5.16 24.54 11.78
N ILE A 169 5.66 25.03 12.91
CA ILE A 169 6.83 24.46 13.58
C ILE A 169 6.36 23.52 14.68
N SER A 170 7.03 22.37 14.84
CA SER A 170 6.74 21.38 15.87
C SER A 170 7.98 21.00 16.67
N SER A 171 7.84 20.93 17.99
CA SER A 171 8.86 20.38 18.91
C SER A 171 8.80 18.85 19.04
N MET A 172 7.81 18.20 18.42
CA MET A 172 7.54 16.77 18.55
C MET A 172 8.12 15.93 17.40
N ILE A 173 8.79 16.57 16.44
CA ILE A 173 9.37 15.93 15.25
C ILE A 173 10.84 16.36 15.11
N ASN A 174 11.64 15.50 14.47
CA ASN A 174 13.07 15.74 14.24
C ASN A 174 13.41 15.98 12.77
N VAL A 175 12.47 15.69 11.87
CA VAL A 175 12.61 15.86 10.42
C VAL A 175 11.37 16.58 9.88
N PRO A 176 11.50 17.40 8.82
CA PRO A 176 10.36 17.95 8.10
C PRO A 176 9.41 16.84 7.64
N LEU A 177 8.11 17.10 7.69
CA LEU A 177 7.11 16.15 7.18
C LEU A 177 5.80 16.83 6.79
N VAL A 178 5.09 16.22 5.85
CA VAL A 178 3.74 16.60 5.44
C VAL A 178 2.68 15.70 6.06
N LEU A 179 1.62 16.31 6.63
CA LEU A 179 0.46 15.60 7.17
C LEU A 179 -0.84 15.95 6.45
N GLY A 180 -1.59 14.93 6.04
CA GLY A 180 -2.97 15.05 5.57
C GLY A 180 -3.10 15.37 4.08
N TYR A 181 -4.29 15.13 3.54
CA TYR A 181 -4.62 15.34 2.12
C TYR A 181 -5.51 16.57 1.87
N LEU A 182 -6.67 16.65 2.52
CA LEU A 182 -7.64 17.73 2.26
C LEU A 182 -7.19 19.11 2.79
N LYS A 183 -6.44 19.11 3.89
CA LYS A 183 -5.87 20.29 4.53
C LYS A 183 -4.46 19.92 4.95
N PRO A 184 -3.51 19.84 3.99
CA PRO A 184 -2.17 19.39 4.25
C PRO A 184 -1.46 20.39 5.17
N ILE A 185 -0.62 19.86 6.06
CA ILE A 185 0.18 20.64 6.99
C ILE A 185 1.64 20.27 6.79
N VAL A 186 2.47 21.24 6.44
CA VAL A 186 3.91 21.12 6.46
C VAL A 186 4.37 21.41 7.88
N LEU A 187 5.01 20.42 8.51
CA LEU A 187 5.60 20.57 9.83
C LEU A 187 7.12 20.62 9.74
N PHE A 188 7.71 21.63 10.36
CA PHE A 188 9.16 21.75 10.51
C PHE A 188 9.60 21.49 11.95
N PRO A 189 10.71 20.77 12.18
CA PRO A 189 11.24 20.58 13.52
C PRO A 189 11.78 21.90 14.09
N ILE A 190 11.49 22.18 15.35
CA ILE A 190 11.95 23.41 16.02
C ILE A 190 13.48 23.51 16.06
N SER A 191 14.19 22.37 16.06
CA SER A 191 15.65 22.30 16.06
C SER A 191 16.28 22.90 14.80
N LEU A 192 15.58 22.89 13.66
CA LEU A 192 16.13 23.41 12.40
C LEU A 192 15.95 24.92 12.23
N VAL A 193 15.12 25.56 13.06
CA VAL A 193 14.78 26.98 12.94
C VAL A 193 16.00 27.89 13.06
N SER A 194 16.97 27.52 13.90
CA SER A 194 18.21 28.28 14.10
C SER A 194 19.40 27.74 13.31
N GLN A 195 19.25 26.61 12.61
CA GLN A 195 20.35 25.90 11.95
C GLN A 195 20.35 26.07 10.43
N LEU A 196 19.21 26.42 9.84
CA LEU A 196 19.06 26.52 8.40
C LEU A 196 19.09 27.96 7.91
N ASP A 197 19.85 28.18 6.85
CA ASP A 197 19.83 29.43 6.07
C ASP A 197 18.56 29.49 5.18
N PRO A 198 18.03 30.66 4.80
CA PRO A 198 16.81 30.76 3.99
C PRO A 198 16.83 29.95 2.69
N ILE A 199 18.00 29.82 2.04
CA ILE A 199 18.15 29.02 0.81
C ILE A 199 17.90 27.52 1.10
N GLN A 200 18.40 27.02 2.24
CA GLN A 200 18.20 25.62 2.63
C GLN A 200 16.73 25.35 2.99
N VAL A 201 16.08 26.31 3.66
CA VAL A 201 14.65 26.24 3.97
C VAL A 201 13.82 26.22 2.69
N GLU A 202 14.14 27.08 1.70
CA GLU A 202 13.45 27.09 0.41
C GLU A 202 13.57 25.73 -0.28
N ALA A 203 14.77 25.14 -0.34
CA ALA A 203 14.99 23.84 -0.94
C ALA A 203 14.16 22.72 -0.25
N ILE A 204 14.19 22.64 1.08
CA ILE A 204 13.41 21.66 1.84
C ILE A 204 11.90 21.87 1.63
N LEU A 205 11.44 23.12 1.64
CA LEU A 205 10.03 23.42 1.39
C LEU A 205 9.60 23.00 -0.03
N ILE A 206 10.44 23.21 -1.04
CA ILE A 206 10.15 22.72 -2.41
C ILE A 206 9.99 21.20 -2.41
N HIS A 207 10.88 20.47 -1.72
CA HIS A 207 10.79 19.02 -1.58
C HIS A 207 9.47 18.59 -0.90
N GLU A 208 9.14 19.13 0.27
CA GLU A 208 7.91 18.80 1.00
C GLU A 208 6.63 19.19 0.22
N LEU A 209 6.62 20.37 -0.40
CA LEU A 209 5.50 20.83 -1.23
C LEU A 209 5.33 19.98 -2.50
N SER A 210 6.41 19.38 -3.01
CA SER A 210 6.33 18.48 -4.16
C SER A 210 5.52 17.21 -3.86
N HIS A 211 5.64 16.65 -2.65
CA HIS A 211 4.82 15.52 -2.20
C HIS A 211 3.34 15.88 -2.15
N ILE A 212 3.03 17.11 -1.72
CA ILE A 212 1.65 17.63 -1.72
C ILE A 212 1.13 17.77 -3.15
N ARG A 213 1.92 18.35 -4.06
CA ARG A 213 1.55 18.52 -5.48
C ARG A 213 1.26 17.18 -6.17
N ARG A 214 2.00 16.13 -5.80
CA ARG A 214 1.87 14.77 -6.36
C ARG A 214 0.79 13.91 -5.69
N ASN A 215 0.12 14.42 -4.65
CA ASN A 215 -0.86 13.68 -3.86
C ASN A 215 -0.31 12.40 -3.22
N ASP A 216 0.97 12.42 -2.83
CA ASP A 216 1.66 11.23 -2.31
C ASP A 216 1.01 10.68 -1.04
N TYR A 217 0.34 11.54 -0.25
CA TYR A 217 -0.43 11.11 0.92
C TYR A 217 -1.54 10.10 0.55
N LEU A 218 -2.29 10.35 -0.53
CA LEU A 218 -3.38 9.47 -0.95
C LEU A 218 -2.84 8.15 -1.50
N LEU A 219 -1.78 8.20 -2.30
CA LEU A 219 -1.10 7.02 -2.81
C LEU A 219 -0.54 6.17 -1.66
N ASN A 220 0.03 6.82 -0.65
CA ASN A 220 0.52 6.15 0.55
C ASN A 220 -0.63 5.51 1.36
N LEU A 221 -1.79 6.16 1.49
CA LEU A 221 -2.96 5.58 2.15
C LEU A 221 -3.42 4.27 1.48
N ILE A 222 -3.53 4.26 0.14
CA ILE A 222 -3.90 3.07 -0.63
C ILE A 222 -2.84 1.98 -0.47
N LYS A 223 -1.55 2.32 -0.60
CA LYS A 223 -0.42 1.40 -0.37
C LYS A 223 -0.50 0.76 1.02
N THR A 224 -0.65 1.56 2.07
CA THR A 224 -0.74 1.07 3.45
C THR A 224 -1.97 0.20 3.68
N ALA A 225 -3.10 0.48 3.01
CA ALA A 225 -4.27 -0.40 3.06
C ALA A 225 -3.98 -1.77 2.43
N ILE A 226 -3.32 -1.80 1.26
CA ILE A 226 -2.92 -3.04 0.60
C ILE A 226 -1.91 -3.82 1.44
N GLU A 227 -0.89 -3.16 2.00
CA GLU A 227 0.08 -3.76 2.93
C GLU A 227 -0.60 -4.34 4.17
N THR A 228 -1.65 -3.69 4.65
CA THR A 228 -2.39 -4.15 5.83
C THR A 228 -3.17 -5.43 5.52
N ILE A 229 -3.87 -5.46 4.37
CA ILE A 229 -4.66 -6.63 3.96
C ILE A 229 -3.73 -7.79 3.58
N LEU A 230 -2.63 -7.50 2.86
CA LEU A 230 -1.69 -8.50 2.35
C LEU A 230 -0.39 -8.55 3.16
N PHE A 231 -0.46 -8.31 4.47
CA PHE A 231 0.72 -8.21 5.34
C PHE A 231 1.62 -9.46 5.32
N PHE A 232 1.05 -10.62 4.99
CA PHE A 232 1.75 -11.90 4.90
C PHE A 232 2.53 -12.08 3.58
N ASN A 233 2.24 -11.26 2.55
CA ASN A 233 2.80 -11.44 1.21
C ASN A 233 4.15 -10.70 1.08
N PRO A 234 5.28 -11.41 0.95
CA PRO A 234 6.61 -10.78 0.88
C PRO A 234 6.79 -9.88 -0.34
N PHE A 235 6.10 -10.18 -1.45
CA PHE A 235 6.23 -9.42 -2.69
C PHE A 235 5.53 -8.06 -2.64
N VAL A 236 4.50 -7.93 -1.81
CA VAL A 236 3.88 -6.64 -1.47
C VAL A 236 4.89 -5.76 -0.76
N TRP A 237 5.62 -6.28 0.25
CA TRP A 237 6.66 -5.53 0.96
C TRP A 237 7.84 -5.12 0.07
N LEU A 238 8.28 -6.01 -0.81
CA LEU A 238 9.36 -5.71 -1.75
C LEU A 238 8.94 -4.64 -2.77
N GLY A 239 7.74 -4.75 -3.35
CA GLY A 239 7.19 -3.73 -4.24
C GLY A 239 7.00 -2.39 -3.54
N SER A 240 6.50 -2.39 -2.31
CA SER A 240 6.36 -1.22 -1.47
C SER A 240 7.67 -0.49 -1.20
N ARG A 241 8.74 -1.24 -0.92
CA ARG A 241 10.08 -0.65 -0.72
C ARG A 241 10.59 0.02 -1.99
N LEU A 242 10.36 -0.58 -3.15
CA LEU A 242 10.71 0.03 -4.43
C LEU A 242 9.90 1.31 -4.70
N ILE A 243 8.60 1.30 -4.38
CA ILE A 243 7.74 2.50 -4.50
C ILE A 243 8.29 3.66 -3.66
N GLU A 244 8.74 3.39 -2.43
CA GLU A 244 9.32 4.40 -1.53
C GLU A 244 10.62 4.97 -2.09
N ILE A 245 11.57 4.11 -2.49
CA ILE A 245 12.87 4.53 -3.04
C ILE A 245 12.66 5.40 -4.28
N GLU A 246 11.85 4.94 -5.24
CA GLU A 246 11.62 5.65 -6.50
C GLU A 246 10.76 6.91 -6.31
N ARG A 247 9.96 6.99 -5.23
CA ARG A 247 9.24 8.22 -4.87
C ARG A 247 10.23 9.33 -4.51
N GLU A 248 11.17 9.02 -3.61
CA GLU A 248 12.20 9.97 -3.17
C GLU A 248 13.09 10.40 -4.35
N HIS A 249 13.59 9.46 -5.16
CA HIS A 249 14.35 9.79 -6.37
C HIS A 249 13.58 10.70 -7.33
N SER A 250 12.28 10.42 -7.55
CA SER A 250 11.45 11.27 -8.40
C SER A 250 11.19 12.66 -7.81
N CYS A 251 11.25 12.82 -6.48
CA CYS A 251 11.17 14.13 -5.84
C CYS A 251 12.50 14.88 -5.97
N ASP A 252 13.62 14.22 -5.73
CA ASP A 252 14.96 14.79 -5.86
C ASP A 252 15.23 15.28 -7.29
N ASP A 253 14.85 14.50 -8.31
CA ASP A 253 14.93 14.89 -9.72
C ASP A 253 14.17 16.20 -10.00
N LEU A 254 12.99 16.39 -9.38
CA LEU A 254 12.18 17.59 -9.54
C LEU A 254 12.81 18.79 -8.85
N VAL A 255 13.36 18.60 -7.66
CA VAL A 255 14.07 19.65 -6.94
C VAL A 255 15.26 20.12 -7.75
N ILE A 256 16.12 19.20 -8.23
CA ILE A 256 17.29 19.53 -9.05
C ILE A 256 16.88 20.34 -10.30
N ALA A 257 15.77 19.98 -10.93
CA ALA A 257 15.24 20.72 -12.08
C ALA A 257 14.80 22.16 -11.75
N LEU A 258 14.40 22.44 -10.50
CA LEU A 258 13.90 23.74 -10.05
C LEU A 258 14.98 24.60 -9.38
N THR A 259 15.92 24.01 -8.65
CA THR A 259 16.93 24.72 -7.84
C THR A 259 18.35 24.65 -8.42
N GLY A 260 18.62 23.68 -9.30
CA GLY A 260 19.97 23.41 -9.80
C GLY A 260 20.93 22.81 -8.75
N THR A 261 20.46 22.50 -7.54
CA THR A 261 21.24 21.93 -6.43
C THR A 261 20.59 20.67 -5.88
N PRO A 262 21.35 19.57 -5.66
CA PRO A 262 20.84 18.40 -4.96
C PRO A 262 20.63 18.70 -3.46
N ILE A 263 19.60 18.12 -2.84
CA ILE A 263 19.30 18.25 -1.40
C ILE A 263 20.05 17.21 -0.54
N THR A 264 20.84 16.33 -1.16
CA THR A 264 21.62 15.28 -0.48
C THR A 264 23.11 15.60 -0.41
#